data_AF-A0A8I0GUI2-F1
#
_entry.id   AF-A0A8I0GUI2-F1
#
_cell.length_a   1.000
_cell.length_b   1.000
_cell.length_c   1.000
_cell.angle_alpha   90.00
_cell.angle_beta   90.00
_cell.angle_gamma   90.00
#
_symmetry.space_group_name_H-M   'P 1'
#
loop_
_entity.id
_entity.type
_entity.pdbx_description
1 polymer ?
#
loop_
_entity_poly.entity_id
_entity_poly.type
_entity_poly.pdbx_seq_one_letter_code
_entity_poly.pdbx_strand_id
1 'polypeptide(L)'
;PASAPAIAVPPAAPSFPGDLASFQAWLLSTERLAMPPSARVASMGDPASGLMVLVDLPEAGDPEAGRLLSGPEGALFDNMIGAMKRDRQSLYLCAMAPGRPTGAYVDKTTGALFNELARHHVALARPRALLLMGEAPSRAFLNLGFVEARGRVHDVQLAGGATRAVATFHPRTLLQHPQQKRRAWEDLQLLMKLIE
;
A
#
# COMPACT_ATOMS: atom_id res chain seq x y z
N PRO A 1 -41.68 -27.21 -25.74
CA PRO A 1 -40.55 -27.02 -24.80
C PRO A 1 -39.71 -25.80 -25.20
N ALA A 2 -40.04 -24.64 -24.64
CA ALA A 2 -39.28 -23.41 -24.85
C ALA A 2 -38.06 -23.42 -23.90
N SER A 3 -36.86 -23.46 -24.47
CA SER A 3 -35.60 -23.39 -23.74
C SER A 3 -35.47 -22.02 -23.09
N ALA A 4 -35.34 -22.00 -21.76
CA ALA A 4 -35.03 -20.79 -21.01
C ALA A 4 -33.63 -20.27 -21.40
N PRO A 5 -33.44 -18.95 -21.55
CA PRO A 5 -32.12 -18.39 -21.83
C PRO A 5 -31.23 -18.57 -20.61
N ALA A 6 -30.04 -19.15 -20.80
CA ALA A 6 -29.01 -19.25 -19.78
C ALA A 6 -28.62 -17.84 -19.32
N ILE A 7 -28.85 -17.55 -18.04
CA ILE A 7 -28.37 -16.34 -17.39
C ILE A 7 -26.84 -16.39 -17.44
N ALA A 8 -26.24 -15.48 -18.20
CA ALA A 8 -24.80 -15.31 -18.22
C ALA A 8 -24.34 -14.95 -16.81
N VAL A 9 -23.59 -15.86 -16.17
CA VAL A 9 -22.90 -15.59 -14.91
C VAL A 9 -21.91 -14.44 -15.18
N PRO A 10 -21.96 -13.32 -14.43
CA PRO A 10 -20.97 -12.28 -14.58
C PRO A 10 -19.57 -12.87 -14.37
N PRO A 11 -18.52 -12.38 -15.08
CA PRO A 11 -17.17 -12.89 -14.89
C PRO A 11 -16.82 -12.81 -13.40
N ALA A 12 -16.46 -13.96 -12.83
CA ALA A 12 -16.08 -14.06 -11.43
C ALA A 12 -15.02 -13.00 -11.12
N ALA A 13 -15.24 -12.22 -10.07
CA ALA A 13 -14.23 -11.32 -9.52
C ALA A 13 -12.90 -12.07 -9.41
N PRO A 14 -11.74 -11.42 -9.60
CA PRO A 14 -10.46 -12.07 -9.39
C PRO A 14 -10.45 -12.77 -8.02
N SER A 15 -10.43 -14.10 -8.00
CA SER A 15 -10.26 -14.84 -6.76
C SER A 15 -8.79 -14.70 -6.36
N PHE A 16 -8.47 -13.63 -5.63
CA PHE A 16 -7.17 -13.47 -5.02
C PHE A 16 -6.95 -14.59 -3.99
N PRO A 17 -5.71 -15.08 -3.81
CA PRO A 17 -5.40 -16.01 -2.74
C PRO A 17 -5.90 -15.51 -1.37
N GLY A 18 -6.46 -16.41 -0.56
CA GLY A 18 -7.12 -16.09 0.71
C GLY A 18 -6.19 -16.01 1.93
N ASP A 19 -4.90 -16.28 1.76
CA ASP A 19 -3.88 -16.17 2.80
C ASP A 19 -2.72 -15.26 2.35
N LEU A 20 -2.08 -14.62 3.32
CA LEU A 20 -1.07 -13.59 3.06
C LEU A 20 0.13 -14.12 2.27
N ALA A 21 0.63 -15.30 2.62
CA ALA A 21 1.83 -15.88 2.01
C ALA A 21 1.57 -16.24 0.53
N SER A 22 0.46 -16.91 0.25
CA SER A 22 0.05 -17.24 -1.13
C SER A 22 -0.24 -15.97 -1.94
N PHE A 23 -0.82 -14.93 -1.31
CA PHE A 23 -1.07 -13.67 -2.00
C PHE A 23 0.24 -12.94 -2.37
N GLN A 24 1.22 -12.91 -1.46
CA GLN A 24 2.55 -12.36 -1.74
C GLN A 24 3.25 -13.11 -2.88
N ALA A 25 3.23 -14.45 -2.86
CA ALA A 25 3.80 -15.26 -3.93
C ALA A 25 3.08 -15.03 -5.28
N TRP A 26 1.75 -14.92 -5.24
CA TRP A 26 0.93 -14.64 -6.42
C TRP A 26 1.24 -13.28 -7.02
N LEU A 27 1.40 -12.22 -6.21
CA LEU A 27 1.76 -10.88 -6.69
C LEU A 27 3.06 -10.89 -7.52
N LEU A 28 4.02 -11.74 -7.16
CA LEU A 28 5.33 -11.80 -7.82
C LEU A 28 5.35 -12.70 -9.07
N SER A 29 4.41 -13.64 -9.19
CA SER A 29 4.42 -14.66 -10.25
C SER A 29 3.27 -14.57 -11.24
N THR A 30 2.17 -13.91 -10.89
CA THR A 30 0.96 -13.89 -11.73
C THR A 30 1.18 -13.21 -13.08
N GLU A 31 0.62 -13.75 -14.15
CA GLU A 31 0.60 -13.11 -15.47
C GLU A 31 -0.50 -12.04 -15.61
N ARG A 32 -1.38 -11.91 -14.60
CA ARG A 32 -2.51 -10.97 -14.63
C ARG A 32 -2.10 -9.50 -14.48
N LEU A 33 -0.87 -9.24 -14.04
CA LEU A 33 -0.34 -7.89 -13.91
C LEU A 33 0.49 -7.57 -15.15
N ALA A 34 0.19 -6.44 -15.79
CA ALA A 34 0.87 -5.93 -16.99
C ALA A 34 2.28 -5.35 -16.70
N MET A 35 3.09 -6.14 -15.99
CA MET A 35 4.49 -5.86 -15.64
C MET A 35 5.25 -7.20 -15.52
N PRO A 36 6.48 -7.30 -16.03
CA PRO A 36 7.27 -8.53 -15.93
C PRO A 36 7.65 -8.81 -14.46
N PRO A 37 7.84 -10.10 -14.06
CA PRO A 37 8.29 -10.45 -12.72
C PRO A 37 9.58 -9.75 -12.27
N SER A 38 10.51 -9.49 -13.20
CA SER A 38 11.77 -8.79 -12.91
C SER A 38 11.60 -7.31 -12.53
N ALA A 39 10.45 -6.70 -12.84
CA ALA A 39 10.13 -5.33 -12.44
C ALA A 39 9.31 -5.28 -11.14
N ARG A 40 9.12 -6.42 -10.46
CA ARG A 40 8.32 -6.53 -9.25
C ARG A 40 9.20 -6.53 -8.01
N VAL A 41 8.67 -5.93 -6.95
CA VAL A 41 9.31 -5.78 -5.66
C VAL A 41 8.38 -6.34 -4.60
N ALA A 42 8.91 -7.22 -3.76
CA ALA A 42 8.14 -7.84 -2.69
C ALA A 42 7.84 -6.83 -1.57
N SER A 43 6.70 -7.03 -0.91
CA SER A 43 6.46 -6.50 0.44
C SER A 43 7.54 -6.99 1.41
N MET A 44 7.82 -6.24 2.47
CA MET A 44 8.92 -6.57 3.38
C MET A 44 8.65 -6.21 4.84
N GLY A 45 9.49 -6.74 5.72
CA GLY A 45 9.36 -6.63 7.16
C GLY A 45 8.37 -7.64 7.73
N ASP A 46 7.82 -7.35 8.91
CA ASP A 46 7.01 -8.28 9.69
C ASP A 46 5.51 -7.90 9.69
N PRO A 47 4.62 -8.68 9.04
CA PRO A 47 3.17 -8.51 9.14
C PRO A 47 2.62 -8.54 10.57
N ALA A 48 3.29 -9.24 11.49
CA ALA A 48 2.87 -9.34 12.89
C ALA A 48 3.29 -8.14 13.76
N SER A 49 4.07 -7.20 13.21
CA SER A 49 4.57 -6.00 13.91
C SER A 49 3.48 -5.02 14.37
N GLY A 50 2.24 -5.22 13.91
CA GLY A 50 1.08 -4.37 14.19
C GLY A 50 1.03 -3.06 13.39
N LEU A 51 2.09 -2.71 12.65
CA LEU A 51 2.14 -1.51 11.83
C LEU A 51 2.38 -1.89 10.36
N MET A 52 1.43 -1.55 9.49
CA MET A 52 1.62 -1.63 8.05
C MET A 52 1.83 -0.23 7.46
N VAL A 53 2.82 -0.09 6.60
CA VAL A 53 3.08 1.11 5.80
C VAL A 53 2.72 0.80 4.36
N LEU A 54 1.89 1.63 3.75
CA LEU A 54 1.45 1.48 2.37
C LEU A 54 1.84 2.70 1.54
N VAL A 55 2.64 2.46 0.50
CA VAL A 55 3.03 3.45 -0.52
C VAL A 55 2.27 3.22 -1.83
N ASP A 56 2.38 4.16 -2.77
CA ASP A 56 1.75 4.06 -4.09
C ASP A 56 2.32 2.90 -4.91
N LEU A 57 3.52 3.06 -5.46
CA LEU A 57 4.21 2.09 -6.31
C LEU A 57 5.69 2.07 -5.91
N PRO A 58 6.43 1.00 -6.21
CA PRO A 58 7.87 0.98 -6.01
C PRO A 58 8.56 2.17 -6.69
N GLU A 59 9.67 2.64 -6.13
CA GLU A 59 10.55 3.60 -6.80
C GLU A 59 11.21 2.98 -8.03
N ALA A 60 11.69 3.81 -8.95
CA ALA A 60 12.31 3.33 -10.18
C ALA A 60 13.53 2.41 -9.92
N GLY A 61 14.28 2.66 -8.85
CA GLY A 61 15.44 1.84 -8.44
C GLY A 61 15.10 0.64 -7.55
N ASP A 62 13.87 0.50 -7.09
CA ASP A 62 13.49 -0.57 -6.15
C ASP A 62 13.63 -1.99 -6.73
N PRO A 63 13.30 -2.25 -8.01
CA PRO A 63 13.52 -3.57 -8.61
C PRO A 63 14.99 -3.98 -8.61
N GLU A 64 15.89 -3.07 -8.98
CA GLU A 64 17.34 -3.33 -8.98
C GLU A 64 17.89 -3.48 -7.56
N ALA A 65 17.38 -2.66 -6.62
CA ALA A 65 17.77 -2.75 -5.21
C ALA A 65 17.15 -3.95 -4.47
N GLY A 66 16.16 -4.63 -5.07
CA GLY A 66 15.42 -5.72 -4.44
C GLY A 66 14.59 -5.31 -3.21
N ARG A 67 14.29 -4.01 -3.03
CA ARG A 67 13.59 -3.49 -1.85
C ARG A 67 12.77 -2.24 -2.13
N LEU A 68 11.62 -2.12 -1.45
CA LEU A 68 10.77 -0.92 -1.50
C LEU A 68 11.44 0.29 -0.86
N LEU A 69 11.16 1.48 -1.38
CA LEU A 69 11.74 2.74 -0.89
C LEU A 69 13.26 2.64 -0.80
N SER A 70 13.92 2.45 -1.95
CA SER A 70 15.36 2.57 -2.11
C SER A 70 15.77 4.04 -2.35
N GLY A 71 17.07 4.29 -2.54
CA GLY A 71 17.58 5.62 -2.85
C GLY A 71 17.34 6.70 -1.76
N PRO A 72 17.28 7.99 -2.15
CA PRO A 72 17.05 9.10 -1.22
C PRO A 72 15.72 9.02 -0.48
N GLU A 73 14.66 8.56 -1.14
CA GLU A 73 13.33 8.33 -0.54
C GLU A 73 13.42 7.31 0.58
N GLY A 74 14.17 6.22 0.35
CA GLY A 74 14.47 5.21 1.35
C GLY A 74 15.21 5.74 2.56
N ALA A 75 16.27 6.53 2.34
CA ALA A 75 17.03 7.12 3.45
C ALA A 75 16.18 8.06 4.29
N LEU A 76 15.29 8.84 3.67
CA LEU A 76 14.34 9.68 4.41
C LEU A 76 13.31 8.85 5.17
N PHE A 77 12.76 7.81 4.54
CA PHE A 77 11.84 6.88 5.20
C PHE A 77 12.49 6.23 6.43
N ASP A 78 13.74 5.79 6.32
CA ASP A 78 14.50 5.18 7.42
C ASP A 78 14.69 6.17 8.59
N ASN A 79 14.97 7.44 8.28
CA ASN A 79 15.03 8.48 9.31
C ASN A 79 13.66 8.73 9.98
N MET A 80 12.57 8.68 9.22
CA MET A 80 11.21 8.87 9.74
C MET A 80 10.82 7.76 10.72
N ILE A 81 11.02 6.49 10.34
CA ILE A 81 10.71 5.35 11.22
C ILE A 81 11.72 5.23 12.38
N GLY A 82 12.97 5.63 12.16
CA GLY A 82 13.98 5.71 13.21
C GLY A 82 13.59 6.71 14.31
N ALA A 83 12.99 7.85 13.94
CA ALA A 83 12.44 8.78 14.90
C ALA A 83 11.25 8.20 15.71
N MET A 84 10.56 7.21 15.16
CA MET A 84 9.53 6.41 15.85
C MET A 84 10.14 5.24 16.65
N LYS A 85 11.48 5.12 16.72
CA LYS A 85 12.21 3.99 17.31
C LYS A 85 11.88 2.65 16.66
N ARG A 86 11.64 2.66 15.35
CA ARG A 86 11.42 1.48 14.52
C ARG A 86 12.46 1.40 13.40
N ASP A 87 12.53 0.23 12.80
CA ASP A 87 13.32 -0.10 11.62
C ASP A 87 12.42 -0.84 10.61
N ARG A 88 12.98 -1.20 9.45
CA ARG A 88 12.23 -1.88 8.39
C ARG A 88 11.77 -3.30 8.76
N GLN A 89 12.36 -3.93 9.76
CA GLN A 89 11.98 -5.28 10.21
C GLN A 89 10.84 -5.24 11.22
N SER A 90 10.72 -4.14 11.95
CA SER A 90 9.68 -3.88 12.95
C SER A 90 8.44 -3.19 12.37
N LEU A 91 8.21 -3.28 11.07
CA LEU A 91 6.99 -2.84 10.40
C LEU A 91 6.72 -3.73 9.19
N TYR A 92 5.53 -3.64 8.60
CA TYR A 92 5.22 -4.29 7.33
C TYR A 92 5.09 -3.26 6.20
N LEU A 93 6.07 -3.19 5.31
CA LEU A 93 6.10 -2.23 4.20
C LEU A 93 5.58 -2.88 2.91
N CYS A 94 4.56 -2.26 2.32
CA CYS A 94 3.93 -2.69 1.07
C CYS A 94 3.71 -1.52 0.11
N ALA A 95 3.62 -1.84 -1.17
CA ALA A 95 3.11 -0.94 -2.20
C ALA A 95 1.71 -1.41 -2.64
N MET A 96 0.88 -0.53 -3.20
CA MET A 96 -0.45 -0.90 -3.69
C MET A 96 -0.40 -1.93 -4.84
N ALA A 97 0.70 -1.95 -5.57
CA ALA A 97 1.02 -2.96 -6.58
C ALA A 97 2.51 -3.28 -6.52
N PRO A 98 2.94 -4.49 -6.95
CA PRO A 98 4.32 -4.93 -6.77
C PRO A 98 5.29 -4.25 -7.73
N GLY A 99 4.82 -3.48 -8.71
CA GLY A 99 5.65 -2.84 -9.72
C GLY A 99 4.90 -1.76 -10.48
N ARG A 100 5.60 -1.04 -11.34
CA ARG A 100 5.02 -0.03 -12.22
C ARG A 100 4.51 -0.68 -13.51
N PRO A 101 3.34 -0.26 -14.04
CA PRO A 101 2.91 -0.69 -15.37
C PRO A 101 3.93 -0.30 -16.45
N THR A 102 4.09 -1.16 -17.44
CA THR A 102 4.85 -0.86 -18.65
C THR A 102 4.20 0.33 -19.38
N GLY A 103 4.91 1.44 -19.59
CA GLY A 103 4.38 2.62 -20.31
C GLY A 103 3.93 3.81 -19.44
N ALA A 104 4.30 3.85 -18.15
CA ALA A 104 4.26 5.01 -17.24
C ALA A 104 2.88 5.60 -16.86
N TYR A 105 1.78 5.26 -17.54
CA TYR A 105 0.45 5.74 -17.17
C TYR A 105 -0.36 4.66 -16.42
N VAL A 106 -0.77 4.95 -15.20
CA VAL A 106 -1.79 4.17 -14.48
C VAL A 106 -3.15 4.70 -14.92
N ASP A 107 -3.82 3.98 -15.81
CA ASP A 107 -5.19 4.31 -16.20
C ASP A 107 -6.19 3.99 -15.09
N LYS A 108 -7.47 4.37 -15.30
CA LYS A 108 -8.52 4.15 -14.29
C LYS A 108 -8.72 2.66 -13.97
N THR A 109 -8.62 1.79 -14.97
CA THR A 109 -8.82 0.35 -14.81
C THR A 109 -7.70 -0.28 -14.00
N THR A 110 -6.44 0.05 -14.33
CA THR A 110 -5.24 -0.38 -13.62
C THR A 110 -5.23 0.17 -12.20
N GLY A 111 -5.61 1.44 -12.02
CA GLY A 111 -5.75 2.06 -10.70
C GLY A 111 -6.81 1.37 -9.85
N ALA A 112 -7.96 0.99 -10.43
CA ALA A 112 -8.99 0.23 -9.72
C ALA A 112 -8.47 -1.14 -9.27
N LEU A 113 -7.75 -1.85 -10.14
CA LEU A 113 -7.09 -3.11 -9.79
C LEU A 113 -6.08 -2.92 -8.65
N PHE A 114 -5.25 -1.88 -8.69
CA PHE A 114 -4.28 -1.60 -7.61
C PHE A 114 -4.96 -1.28 -6.28
N ASN A 115 -6.10 -0.59 -6.31
CA ASN A 115 -6.91 -0.37 -5.12
C ASN A 115 -7.45 -1.70 -4.56
N GLU A 116 -7.95 -2.59 -5.42
CA GLU A 116 -8.43 -3.92 -5.02
C GLU A 116 -7.31 -4.77 -4.41
N LEU A 117 -6.14 -4.82 -5.06
CA LEU A 117 -4.96 -5.53 -4.55
C LEU A 117 -4.53 -4.99 -3.19
N ALA A 118 -4.41 -3.67 -3.05
CA ALA A 118 -4.01 -3.05 -1.79
C ALA A 118 -5.00 -3.36 -0.67
N ARG A 119 -6.32 -3.21 -0.93
CA ARG A 119 -7.36 -3.48 0.08
C ARG A 119 -7.38 -4.95 0.48
N HIS A 120 -7.21 -5.86 -0.46
CA HIS A 120 -7.08 -7.29 -0.18
C HIS A 120 -5.83 -7.59 0.66
N HIS A 121 -4.70 -6.99 0.31
CA HIS A 121 -3.44 -7.15 1.05
C HIS A 121 -3.58 -6.71 2.51
N VAL A 122 -4.11 -5.51 2.75
CA VAL A 122 -4.33 -4.99 4.11
C VAL A 122 -5.31 -5.88 4.87
N ALA A 123 -6.37 -6.35 4.21
CA ALA A 123 -7.35 -7.26 4.84
C ALA A 123 -6.71 -8.59 5.28
N LEU A 124 -5.76 -9.13 4.52
CA LEU A 124 -5.01 -10.33 4.89
C LEU A 124 -3.97 -10.07 5.99
N ALA A 125 -3.26 -8.95 5.90
CA ALA A 125 -2.22 -8.58 6.87
C ALA A 125 -2.78 -8.20 8.25
N ARG A 126 -4.03 -7.72 8.30
CA ARG A 126 -4.75 -7.33 9.54
C ARG A 126 -3.88 -6.49 10.49
N PRO A 127 -3.27 -5.37 10.02
CA PRO A 127 -2.47 -4.54 10.89
C PRO A 127 -3.33 -3.87 11.97
N ARG A 128 -2.72 -3.56 13.11
CA ARG A 128 -3.35 -2.75 14.16
C ARG A 128 -3.46 -1.28 13.73
N ALA A 129 -2.45 -0.78 13.02
CA ALA A 129 -2.42 0.55 12.44
C ALA A 129 -1.86 0.54 11.00
N LEU A 130 -2.45 1.37 10.16
CA LEU A 130 -2.08 1.54 8.74
C LEU A 130 -1.57 2.96 8.49
N LEU A 131 -0.35 3.09 7.99
CA LEU A 131 0.19 4.36 7.53
C LEU A 131 0.05 4.45 6.00
N LEU A 132 -0.77 5.40 5.54
CA LEU A 132 -0.99 5.67 4.12
C LEU A 132 -0.05 6.81 3.68
N MET A 133 0.93 6.51 2.83
CA MET A 133 1.90 7.51 2.37
C MET A 133 1.53 8.06 1.00
N GLY A 134 1.01 9.28 0.95
CA GLY A 134 0.68 10.00 -0.29
C GLY A 134 -0.77 9.86 -0.79
N GLU A 135 -1.00 10.35 -2.01
CA GLU A 135 -2.35 10.52 -2.59
C GLU A 135 -3.05 9.20 -2.90
N ALA A 136 -2.37 8.27 -3.58
CA ALA A 136 -3.01 7.03 -4.05
C ALA A 136 -3.49 6.14 -2.89
N PRO A 137 -2.68 5.86 -1.85
CA PRO A 137 -3.15 5.14 -0.67
C PRO A 137 -4.28 5.87 0.06
N SER A 138 -4.20 7.21 0.19
CA SER A 138 -5.26 8.01 0.82
C SER A 138 -6.59 7.86 0.09
N ARG A 139 -6.60 7.98 -1.25
CA ARG A 139 -7.82 7.81 -2.04
C ARG A 139 -8.37 6.38 -1.97
N ALA A 140 -7.52 5.37 -2.05
CA ALA A 140 -7.94 3.98 -2.08
C ALA A 140 -8.61 3.50 -0.79
N PHE A 141 -8.19 4.05 0.36
CA PHE A 141 -8.68 3.61 1.67
C PHE A 141 -9.68 4.56 2.29
N LEU A 142 -9.57 5.86 2.02
CA LEU A 142 -10.37 6.89 2.68
C LEU A 142 -11.37 7.56 1.73
N ASN A 143 -11.23 7.37 0.42
CA ASN A 143 -11.97 8.11 -0.60
C ASN A 143 -11.80 9.64 -0.48
N LEU A 144 -10.66 10.07 0.09
CA LEU A 144 -10.28 11.46 0.30
C LEU A 144 -8.95 11.76 -0.40
N GLY A 145 -8.77 13.00 -0.86
CA GLY A 145 -7.44 13.48 -1.26
C GLY A 145 -6.51 13.58 -0.05
N PHE A 146 -5.21 13.44 -0.26
CA PHE A 146 -4.21 13.41 0.81
C PHE A 146 -4.28 14.63 1.74
N VAL A 147 -4.45 15.83 1.18
CA VAL A 147 -4.52 17.10 1.94
C VAL A 147 -5.67 17.08 2.95
N GLU A 148 -6.81 16.51 2.58
CA GLU A 148 -7.96 16.36 3.45
C GLU A 148 -7.81 15.18 4.43
N ALA A 149 -7.14 14.12 4.00
CA ALA A 149 -6.95 12.91 4.79
C ALA A 149 -6.00 13.10 5.99
N ARG A 150 -4.96 13.92 5.87
CA ARG A 150 -3.91 14.02 6.90
C ARG A 150 -4.35 14.69 8.21
N GLY A 151 -3.56 14.55 9.27
CA GLY A 151 -3.77 15.22 10.57
C GLY A 151 -4.87 14.62 11.45
N ARG A 152 -5.41 13.45 11.11
CA ARG A 152 -6.44 12.75 11.88
C ARG A 152 -6.36 11.23 11.69
N VAL A 153 -6.98 10.52 12.62
CA VAL A 153 -7.14 9.06 12.57
C VAL A 153 -8.44 8.73 11.83
N HIS A 154 -8.40 7.71 10.99
CA HIS A 154 -9.55 7.20 10.24
C HIS A 154 -9.82 5.74 10.61
N ASP A 155 -11.09 5.38 10.71
CA ASP A 155 -11.50 3.99 10.76
C ASP A 155 -11.72 3.48 9.33
N VAL A 156 -11.00 2.42 8.96
CA VAL A 156 -11.03 1.82 7.63
C VAL A 156 -11.67 0.45 7.72
N GLN A 157 -12.80 0.30 7.03
CA GLN A 157 -13.47 -1.00 6.92
C GLN A 157 -12.83 -1.84 5.83
N LEU A 158 -12.54 -3.10 6.17
CA LEU A 158 -11.91 -4.11 5.33
C LEU A 158 -12.78 -5.37 5.30
N ALA A 159 -12.51 -6.26 4.34
CA ALA A 159 -13.10 -7.59 4.37
C ALA A 159 -12.60 -8.33 5.63
N GLY A 160 -13.53 -8.74 6.51
CA GLY A 160 -13.18 -9.49 7.71
C GLY A 160 -12.68 -8.67 8.90
N GLY A 161 -12.76 -7.33 8.86
CA GLY A 161 -12.42 -6.50 10.03
C GLY A 161 -12.32 -5.01 9.74
N ALA A 162 -11.72 -4.30 10.69
CA ALA A 162 -11.43 -2.87 10.59
C ALA A 162 -9.98 -2.61 11.01
N THR A 163 -9.37 -1.56 10.45
CA THR A 163 -8.09 -1.03 10.92
C THR A 163 -8.19 0.47 11.12
N ARG A 164 -7.31 1.02 11.94
CA ARG A 164 -7.14 2.48 12.01
C ARG A 164 -6.04 2.93 11.08
N ALA A 165 -6.26 4.03 10.37
CA ALA A 165 -5.31 4.56 9.40
C ALA A 165 -4.96 6.02 9.70
N VAL A 166 -3.72 6.39 9.39
CA VAL A 166 -3.24 7.78 9.35
C VAL A 166 -2.61 8.02 7.99
N ALA A 167 -2.97 9.12 7.34
CA ALA A 167 -2.36 9.57 6.11
C ALA A 167 -1.20 10.53 6.39
N THR A 168 -0.06 10.32 5.71
CA THR A 168 1.11 11.21 5.78
C THR A 168 1.73 11.41 4.39
N PHE A 169 2.70 12.32 4.31
CA PHE A 169 3.40 12.64 3.08
C PHE A 169 4.24 11.45 2.60
N HIS A 170 4.28 11.23 1.29
CA HIS A 170 5.25 10.32 0.69
C HIS A 170 6.67 10.89 0.84
N PRO A 171 7.73 10.08 1.11
CA PRO A 171 9.11 10.58 1.23
C PRO A 171 9.56 11.42 0.03
N ARG A 172 9.22 10.98 -1.19
CA ARG A 172 9.42 11.73 -2.45
C ARG A 172 8.90 13.17 -2.37
N THR A 173 7.70 13.38 -1.80
CA THR A 173 7.11 14.71 -1.62
C THR A 173 7.86 15.54 -0.59
N LEU A 174 8.33 14.92 0.49
CA LEU A 174 9.10 15.61 1.54
C LEU A 174 10.50 16.02 1.11
N LEU A 175 11.11 15.27 0.17
CA LEU A 175 12.38 15.67 -0.44
C LEU A 175 12.23 16.94 -1.28
N GLN A 176 11.12 17.06 -2.02
CA GLN A 176 10.81 18.25 -2.83
C GLN A 176 10.31 19.43 -1.97
N HIS A 177 9.66 19.13 -0.84
CA HIS A 177 9.04 20.11 0.04
C HIS A 177 9.44 19.89 1.51
N PRO A 178 10.72 20.12 1.87
CA PRO A 178 11.24 19.84 3.21
C PRO A 178 10.55 20.63 4.33
N GLN A 179 9.94 21.78 4.02
CA GLN A 179 9.13 22.56 4.95
C GLN A 179 7.93 21.78 5.52
N GLN A 180 7.47 20.74 4.83
CA GLN A 180 6.37 19.89 5.28
C GLN A 180 6.79 18.81 6.30
N LYS A 181 8.08 18.66 6.59
CA LYS A 181 8.58 17.63 7.54
C LYS A 181 7.95 17.75 8.93
N ARG A 182 7.70 18.98 9.41
CA ARG A 182 6.99 19.20 10.69
C ARG A 182 5.59 18.56 10.66
N ARG A 183 4.85 18.82 9.59
CA ARG A 183 3.50 18.29 9.39
C ARG A 183 3.50 16.76 9.28
N ALA A 184 4.47 16.20 8.56
CA ALA A 184 4.65 14.74 8.51
C ALA A 184 4.94 14.15 9.89
N TRP A 185 5.75 14.82 10.71
CA TRP A 185 6.03 14.38 12.08
C TRP A 185 4.78 14.39 12.96
N GLU A 186 3.95 15.44 12.87
CA GLU A 186 2.65 15.49 13.56
C GLU A 186 1.75 14.29 13.19
N ASP A 187 1.72 13.90 11.91
CA ASP A 187 1.00 12.71 11.44
C ASP A 187 1.60 11.41 12.02
N LEU A 188 2.93 11.27 12.07
CA LEU A 188 3.59 10.11 12.68
C LEU A 188 3.35 10.02 14.19
N GLN A 189 3.26 11.15 14.89
CA GLN A 189 2.91 11.18 16.31
C GLN A 189 1.49 10.69 16.57
N LEU A 190 0.54 10.98 15.68
CA LEU A 190 -0.80 10.41 15.76
C LEU A 190 -0.78 8.90 15.56
N LEU A 191 0.00 8.41 14.58
CA LEU A 191 0.18 6.99 14.34
C LEU A 191 0.81 6.27 15.55
N MET A 192 1.83 6.86 16.18
CA MET A 192 2.48 6.27 17.36
C MET A 192 1.50 6.03 18.51
N LYS A 193 0.55 6.96 18.75
CA LYS A 193 -0.50 6.78 19.76
C LYS A 193 -1.46 5.62 19.47
N LEU A 194 -1.54 5.16 18.21
CA LEU A 194 -2.38 4.02 17.83
C LEU A 194 -1.71 2.67 18.08
N ILE A 195 -0.38 2.63 18.15
CA ILE A 195 0.43 1.42 18.27
C ILE A 195 0.97 1.19 19.69
N GLU A 196 0.90 2.20 20.56
CA GLU A 196 1.24 2.13 22.00
C GLU A 196 0.36 1.17 22.80
#